data_AF-A0A7W0BZX9-F1
#
_entry.id   AF-A0A7W0BZX9-F1
#
_cell.length_a   1.000
_cell.length_b   1.000
_cell.length_c   1.000
_cell.angle_alpha   90.00
_cell.angle_beta   90.00
_cell.angle_gamma   90.00
#
_symmetry.space_group_name_H-M   'P 1'
#
loop_
_entity.id
_entity.type
_entity.pdbx_description
1 polymer ?
#
loop_
_entity_poly.entity_id
_entity_poly.type
_entity_poly.pdbx_seq_one_letter_code
_entity_poly.pdbx_strand_id
1 'polypeptide(L)' 'MKFFWTFFWTFLLVQMATYVIGSMQGIAYHFSTGALLGVVVTILIIIIANLLPDEPVEHH' A
#
# COMPACT_ATOMS: atom_id res chain seq x y z
N MET A 1 -12.66 -2.38 10.63
CA MET A 1 -11.29 -2.65 11.12
C MET A 1 -10.32 -3.02 10.00
N LYS A 2 -10.60 -4.04 9.17
CA LYS A 2 -9.74 -4.50 8.06
C LYS A 2 -9.23 -3.38 7.15
N PHE A 3 -10.11 -2.52 6.62
CA PHE A 3 -9.72 -1.45 5.68
C PHE A 3 -8.79 -0.39 6.28
N PHE A 4 -9.04 0.02 7.53
CA PHE A 4 -8.15 0.98 8.21
C PHE A 4 -6.75 0.39 8.36
N TRP A 5 -6.67 -0.90 8.70
CA TRP A 5 -5.40 -1.58 8.88
C TRP A 5 -4.67 -1.86 7.57
N THR A 6 -5.40 -2.21 6.51
CA THR A 6 -4.85 -2.26 5.16
C THR A 6 -4.26 -0.90 4.76
N PHE A 7 -5.01 0.19 4.92
CA PHE A 7 -4.52 1.53 4.60
C PHE A 7 -3.27 1.89 5.40
N PHE A 8 -3.28 1.71 6.72
CA PHE A 8 -2.16 2.08 7.57
C PHE A 8 -0.86 1.36 7.18
N TRP A 9 -0.91 0.04 7.02
CA TRP A 9 0.27 -0.75 6.65
C TRP A 9 0.73 -0.46 5.23
N THR A 10 -0.19 -0.38 4.28
CA THR A 10 0.14 -0.02 2.89
C THR A 10 0.78 1.37 2.84
N PHE A 11 0.22 2.35 3.55
CA PHE A 11 0.76 3.71 3.59
C PHE A 11 2.18 3.72 4.14
N LEU A 12 2.43 3.05 5.27
CA LEU A 12 3.76 2.99 5.87
C LEU A 12 4.78 2.32 4.94
N LEU A 13 4.41 1.19 4.31
CA LEU A 13 5.27 0.48 3.37
C LEU A 13 5.56 1.30 2.12
N VAL A 14 4.57 2.02 1.57
CA VAL A 14 4.77 2.89 0.41
C VAL A 14 5.68 4.07 0.75
N GLN A 15 5.54 4.67 1.94
CA GLN A 15 6.47 5.73 2.38
C GLN A 15 7.91 5.23 2.43
N MET A 16 8.14 4.06 3.02
CA MET A 16 9.46 3.41 3.02
C MET A 16 9.96 3.08 1.61
N ALA A 17 9.10 2.56 0.74
CA ALA A 17 9.48 2.28 -0.65
C ALA A 17 9.90 3.56 -1.39
N THR A 18 9.14 4.65 -1.25
CA THR A 18 9.51 5.92 -1.89
C THR A 18 10.81 6.50 -1.36
N TYR A 19 11.09 6.35 -0.06
CA TYR A 19 12.37 6.74 0.52
C TYR A 19 13.53 5.89 -0.04
N VAL A 20 13.38 4.57 -0.08
CA VAL A 20 14.43 3.66 -0.57
C VAL A 20 14.70 3.92 -2.06
N ILE A 21 13.65 4.01 -2.89
CA ILE A 21 13.80 4.28 -4.33
C ILE A 21 14.44 5.65 -4.56
N GLY A 22 14.00 6.68 -3.83
CA GLY A 22 14.62 8.00 -3.90
C GLY A 22 16.10 7.97 -3.54
N SER A 23 16.46 7.29 -2.45
CA SER A 23 17.84 7.10 -2.01
C SER A 23 18.69 6.37 -3.06
N MET A 24 18.16 5.32 -3.69
CA MET A 24 18.83 4.60 -4.77
C MET A 24 19.06 5.46 -6.03
N GLN A 25 18.19 6.43 -6.26
CA GLN A 25 18.25 7.33 -7.43
C GLN A 25 18.95 8.67 -7.11
N GLY A 26 19.38 8.90 -5.86
CA GLY A 26 19.93 10.18 -5.41
C GLY A 26 18.90 11.32 -5.38
N ILE A 27 17.60 11.00 -5.33
CA ILE A 27 16.49 11.96 -5.30
C ILE A 27 16.07 12.20 -3.85
N ALA A 28 15.78 13.46 -3.50
CA ALA A 28 15.27 13.82 -2.19
C ALA A 28 13.90 13.16 -1.91
N TYR A 29 13.72 12.74 -0.66
CA TYR A 29 12.43 12.20 -0.22
C TYR A 29 11.37 13.31 -0.15
N HIS A 30 10.24 13.08 -0.81
CA HIS A 30 9.06 13.95 -0.78
C HIS A 30 7.87 13.21 -0.18
N PHE A 31 7.44 13.63 1.01
CA PHE A 31 6.30 13.02 1.72
C PHE A 31 5.00 13.07 0.91
N SER A 32 4.76 14.16 0.17
CA SER A 32 3.57 14.32 -0.68
C SER A 32 3.46 13.25 -1.76
N THR A 33 4.58 12.92 -2.41
CA THR A 33 4.65 11.86 -3.42
C THR A 33 4.36 10.51 -2.80
N GLY A 34 5.00 10.18 -1.67
CA GLY A 34 4.73 8.94 -0.93
C GLY A 34 3.29 8.85 -0.43
N ALA A 35 2.69 9.97 -0.02
CA ALA A 35 1.33 10.00 0.49
C ALA A 35 0.30 9.79 -0.62
N LEU A 36 0.50 10.44 -1.77
CA LEU A 36 -0.33 10.25 -2.96
C LEU A 36 -0.26 8.79 -3.44
N LEU A 37 0.96 8.25 -3.56
CA LEU A 37 1.15 6.85 -3.95
C LEU A 37 0.53 5.89 -2.93
N GLY A 38 0.65 6.16 -1.63
CA GLY A 38 0.07 5.33 -0.58
C GLY A 38 -1.45 5.24 -0.65
N VAL A 39 -2.12 6.35 -0.94
CA VAL A 39 -3.58 6.39 -1.17
C VAL A 39 -3.95 5.61 -2.44
N VAL A 40 -3.26 5.85 -3.55
CA VAL A 40 -3.51 5.16 -4.83
C VAL A 40 -3.34 3.64 -4.70
N VAL A 41 -2.24 3.19 -4.09
CA VAL A 41 -1.96 1.76 -3.88
C VAL A 41 -3.00 1.12 -2.96
N THR A 42 -3.43 1.82 -1.91
CA THR A 42 -4.49 1.31 -1.03
C THR A 42 -5.79 1.09 -1.79
N ILE A 43 -6.20 2.05 -2.63
CA ILE A 43 -7.41 1.93 -3.46
C ILE A 43 -7.29 0.73 -4.40
N LEU A 44 -6.13 0.54 -5.04
CA LEU A 44 -5.88 -0.63 -5.89
C LEU A 44 -5.99 -1.95 -5.12
N ILE A 45 -5.40 -2.03 -3.92
CA ILE A 45 -5.50 -3.23 -3.07
C ILE A 45 -6.96 -3.53 -2.72
N ILE A 46 -7.76 -2.51 -2.38
CA ILE A 46 -9.17 -2.70 -2.06
C ILE A 46 -9.94 -3.20 -3.30
N ILE A 47 -9.70 -2.63 -4.47
CA ILE A 47 -10.35 -3.06 -5.71
C ILE A 47 -10.01 -4.53 -6.02
N ILE A 48 -8.72 -4.88 -5.98
CA ILE A 48 -8.24 -6.25 -6.22
C ILE A 48 -8.85 -7.22 -5.22
N ALA A 49 -8.89 -6.85 -3.94
CA ALA A 49 -9.46 -7.69 -2.89
C ALA A 49 -10.98 -7.92 -3.05
N ASN A 50 -11.72 -7.00 -3.68
CA ASN A 50 -13.14 -7.20 -3.98
C ASN A 50 -13.38 -7.98 -5.28
N LEU A 51 -12.38 -7.99 -6.18
CA LEU A 51 -12.44 -8.78 -7.43
C LEU A 51 -12.08 -10.25 -7.18
N LEU A 52 -11.24 -10.54 -6.18
CA LEU A 52 -10.93 -11.91 -5.78
C LEU A 52 -12.15 -12.53 -5.07
N PRO A 53 -12.64 -13.69 -5.52
CA PRO A 53 -13.66 -14.43 -4.79
C PRO A 53 -13.12 -14.83 -3.42
N ASP A 54 -13.91 -14.62 -2.36
CA ASP A 54 -13.63 -15.19 -1.04
C ASP A 54 -13.95 -16.70 -1.08
N GLU A 55 -13.01 -17.51 -1.61
CA GLU A 55 -13.09 -18.96 -1.47
C GLU A 55 -13.01 -19.32 0.03
N PRO A 56 -13.84 -20.26 0.52
CA PRO A 56 -13.79 -20.66 1.91
C PRO A 56 -12.40 -21.24 2.21
N VAL A 57 -11.67 -20.59 3.12
CA VAL A 57 -10.41 -21.11 3.62
C VAL A 57 -10.73 -22.43 4.32
N GLU A 58 -10.34 -23.56 3.73
CA GLU A 58 -10.50 -24.87 4.36
C GLU A 58 -9.76 -24.85 5.70
N HIS A 59 -10.52 -24.82 6.80
CA HIS A 59 -10.02 -25.05 8.14
C HIS A 59 -9.61 -26.54 8.24
N HIS A 60 -8.32 -26.79 8.05
CA HIS A 60 -7.66 -28.04 8.45
C HIS A 60 -7.16 -27.95 9.90
#